data_AF-A0A1V1ZDT5-F1
#
_entry.id   AF-A0A1V1ZDT5-F1
#
_cell.length_a   1.000
_cell.length_b   1.000
_cell.length_c   1.000
_cell.angle_alpha   90.00
_cell.angle_beta   90.00
_cell.angle_gamma   90.00
#
_symmetry.space_group_name_H-M   'P 1'
#
loop_
_entity.id
_entity.type
_entity.pdbx_description
1 polymer ?
#
loop_
_entity_poly.entity_id
_entity_poly.type
_entity_poly.pdbx_seq_one_letter_code
_entity_poly.pdbx_strand_id
1 'polypeptide(L)' 'MKQSEIKQLSTAELQEQLGMTKKSYADLKMAHAISPLENPIQLRSVRRSIARIETELTKRELQ' A
#
# COMPACT_ATOMS: atom_id res chain seq x y z
N MET A 1 -5.03 -5.42 -0.21
CA MET A 1 -4.39 -6.71 0.18
C MET A 1 -4.93 -7.18 1.52
N LYS A 2 -5.19 -8.49 1.65
CA LYS A 2 -5.56 -9.11 2.94
C LYS A 2 -4.29 -9.35 3.77
N GLN A 3 -4.41 -9.35 5.09
CA GLN A 3 -3.24 -9.55 5.98
C GLN A 3 -2.57 -10.91 5.75
N SER A 4 -3.34 -11.92 5.38
CA SER A 4 -2.86 -13.28 5.11
C SER A 4 -1.85 -13.31 3.96
N GLU A 5 -2.11 -12.55 2.89
CA GLU A 5 -1.22 -12.42 1.73
C GLU A 5 0.08 -11.70 2.12
N ILE A 6 -0.01 -10.67 2.95
CA ILE A 6 1.14 -9.87 3.42
C ILE A 6 2.09 -10.71 4.29
N LYS A 7 1.55 -11.63 5.11
CA LYS A 7 2.36 -12.52 5.95
C LYS A 7 3.12 -13.58 5.16
N GLN A 8 2.63 -13.99 4.00
CA GLN A 8 3.26 -15.02 3.16
C GLN A 8 4.45 -14.48 2.36
N LEU A 9 4.55 -13.16 2.18
CA LEU A 9 5.61 -12.50 1.43
C LEU A 9 6.89 -12.38 2.26
N SER A 10 8.04 -12.46 1.59
CA SER A 10 9.36 -12.18 2.17
C SER A 10 9.55 -10.68 2.48
N THR A 11 10.56 -10.34 3.28
CA THR A 11 10.86 -8.93 3.62
C THR A 11 11.21 -8.10 2.38
N ALA A 12 11.99 -8.68 1.46
CA ALA A 12 12.37 -8.04 0.20
C ALA A 12 11.14 -7.77 -0.69
N GLU A 13 10.26 -8.75 -0.86
CA GLU A 13 9.03 -8.60 -1.64
C GLU A 13 8.09 -7.55 -1.02
N LEU A 14 7.99 -7.49 0.31
CA LEU A 14 7.20 -6.47 0.99
C LEU A 14 7.74 -5.05 0.74
N GLN A 15 9.06 -4.87 0.69
CA GLN A 15 9.69 -3.59 0.39
C GLN A 15 9.47 -3.16 -1.06
N GLU A 16 9.58 -4.09 -2.00
CA GLU A 16 9.28 -3.83 -3.42
C GLU A 16 7.82 -3.45 -3.63
N GLN A 17 6.90 -4.24 -3.04
CA GLN A 17 5.47 -4.00 -3.11
C GLN A 17 5.07 -2.68 -2.45
N LEU A 18 5.73 -2.29 -1.36
CA LEU A 18 5.56 -0.99 -0.71
C LEU A 18 5.94 0.16 -1.66
N GLY A 19 7.06 0.02 -2.37
CA GLY A 19 7.50 1.00 -3.38
C GLY A 19 6.48 1.16 -4.50
N MET A 20 5.99 0.05 -5.04
CA MET A 20 4.96 0.05 -6.11
C MET A 20 3.64 0.68 -5.64
N THR A 21 3.16 0.27 -4.46
CA THR A 21 1.88 0.76 -3.92
C THR A 21 1.94 2.24 -3.54
N LYS A 22 3.08 2.75 -3.04
CA LYS A 22 3.28 4.19 -2.78
C LYS A 22 3.25 5.02 -4.07
N LYS A 23 3.91 4.55 -5.14
CA LYS A 23 3.86 5.22 -6.45
C LYS A 23 2.43 5.27 -6.99
N SER A 24 1.74 4.13 -7.02
CA SER A 24 0.34 4.05 -7.46
C SER A 24 -0.58 4.97 -6.64
N TYR A 25 -0.38 5.06 -5.32
CA TYR A 25 -1.14 5.98 -4.49
C TYR A 25 -0.89 7.46 -4.83
N ALA A 26 0.36 7.83 -5.10
CA ALA A 26 0.72 9.20 -5.50
C ALA A 26 0.07 9.56 -6.84
N ASP A 27 0.13 8.66 -7.82
CA ASP A 27 -0.47 8.85 -9.15
C ASP A 27 -1.99 8.99 -9.05
N LEU A 28 -2.66 8.13 -8.28
CA LEU A 28 -4.10 8.20 -8.04
C LEU A 28 -4.49 9.50 -7.32
N LYS A 29 -3.68 9.96 -6.36
CA LYS A 29 -3.94 11.21 -5.65
C LYS A 29 -3.79 12.42 -6.58
N MET A 30 -2.79 12.39 -7.46
CA MET A 30 -2.57 13.44 -8.45
C MET A 30 -3.69 13.46 -9.49
N ALA A 31 -4.10 12.28 -9.99
CA ALA A 31 -5.25 12.15 -10.88
C ALA A 31 -6.54 12.68 -10.24
N HIS A 32 -6.80 12.37 -8.97
CA HIS A 32 -7.97 12.89 -8.23
C HIS A 32 -7.97 14.41 -8.04
N ALA A 33 -6.78 15.01 -7.91
CA ALA A 33 -6.65 16.45 -7.78
C ALA A 33 -6.93 17.18 -9.11
N ILE A 34 -6.61 16.54 -10.24
CA ILE A 34 -6.84 17.10 -11.58
C ILE A 34 -8.29 16.87 -12.03
N SER A 35 -8.83 15.68 -11.78
CA SER A 35 -10.18 15.30 -12.16
C SER A 35 -10.83 14.45 -11.07
N PRO A 36 -12.11 14.66 -10.73
CA PRO A 36 -12.82 13.81 -9.79
C PRO A 36 -12.80 12.36 -10.27
N LEU A 37 -12.02 11.51 -9.59
CA LEU A 37 -12.04 10.06 -9.81
C LEU A 37 -13.47 9.51 -9.64
N GLU A 38 -13.86 8.59 -10.52
CA GLU A 38 -15.14 7.87 -10.41
C GLU A 38 -15.28 7.11 -9.08
N ASN A 39 -14.16 6.61 -8.54
CA ASN A 39 -14.16 5.77 -7.35
C ASN A 39 -13.12 6.23 -6.29
N PRO A 40 -13.41 7.27 -5.49
CA PRO A 40 -12.50 7.77 -4.45
C PRO A 40 -12.22 6.76 -3.34
N ILE A 41 -13.07 5.72 -3.20
CA ILE A 41 -12.87 4.61 -2.25
C ILE A 41 -11.56 3.85 -2.52
N GLN A 42 -11.08 3.83 -3.76
CA GLN A 42 -9.82 3.17 -4.12
C GLN A 42 -8.61 3.81 -3.42
N LEU A 43 -8.60 5.14 -3.23
CA LEU A 43 -7.55 5.82 -2.45
C LEU A 43 -7.49 5.30 -1.01
N ARG A 44 -8.64 5.01 -0.41
CA ARG A 44 -8.73 4.46 0.95
C ARG A 44 -8.22 3.02 1.01
N SER A 45 -8.52 2.19 0.01
CA SER A 45 -8.09 0.79 -0.02
C SER A 45 -6.58 0.66 -0.23
N VAL A 46 -5.99 1.48 -1.10
CA VAL A 46 -4.54 1.53 -1.32
C VAL A 46 -3.83 2.03 -0.06
N ARG A 47 -4.31 3.12 0.56
CA ARG A 47 -3.73 3.65 1.82
C ARG A 47 -3.72 2.60 2.94
N ARG A 48 -4.82 1.85 3.09
CA ARG A 48 -4.89 0.75 4.07
C ARG A 48 -3.92 -0.38 3.76
N SER A 49 -3.67 -0.67 2.49
CA SER A 49 -2.73 -1.71 2.09
C SER A 49 -1.29 -1.29 2.40
N ILE A 50 -0.91 -0.02 2.14
CA ILE A 50 0.39 0.55 2.52
C ILE A 50 0.62 0.42 4.03
N ALA A 51 -0.33 0.87 4.85
CA ALA A 51 -0.22 0.82 6.30
C ALA A 51 -0.03 -0.61 6.85
N ARG A 52 -0.69 -1.61 6.25
CA ARG A 52 -0.53 -3.02 6.64
C ARG A 52 0.86 -3.56 6.31
N ILE A 53 1.41 -3.18 5.16
CA ILE A 53 2.77 -3.59 4.75
C ILE A 53 3.80 -2.95 5.69
N GLU A 54 3.67 -1.65 5.97
CA GLU A 54 4.55 -0.94 6.91
C GLU A 54 4.49 -1.55 8.31
N THR A 55 3.30 -1.88 8.81
CA THR A 55 3.12 -2.51 10.11
C THR A 55 3.81 -3.88 10.18
N GLU A 56 3.73 -4.69 9.11
CA GLU A 56 4.38 -6.00 9.09
C GLU A 56 5.90 -5.87 9.02
N LEU A 57 6.43 -4.90 8.25
CA LEU A 57 7.87 -4.62 8.22
C LEU A 57 8.41 -4.22 9.60
N THR A 58 7.76 -3.26 10.27
CA THR A 58 8.14 -2.86 11.64
C THR A 58 8.03 -4.01 12.63
N LYS A 59 7.02 -4.88 12.49
CA LYS A 59 6.89 -6.07 13.33
C LYS A 59 8.05 -7.04 13.15
N ARG A 60 8.56 -7.20 11.93
CA ARG A 60 9.72 -8.06 11.63
C ARG A 60 11.03 -7.46 12.11
N GLU A 61 11.15 -6.13 12.15
CA GLU A 61 12.34 -5.43 12.66
C GLU A 61 12.45 -5.47 14.20
N LEU A 62 11.31 -5.55 14.89
CA LEU A 62 11.22 -5.61 16.37
C LEU A 62 11.35 -7.03 16.95
N GLN A 63 11.40 -8.07 16.10
CA GLN A 63 11.63 -9.46 16.51
C GLN A 63 13.11 -9.81 16.45
#